data_AF-A0A2M8PME3-F1
#
_entry.id   AF-A0A2M8PME3-F1
#
_cell.length_a   1.000
_cell.length_b   1.000
_cell.length_c   1.000
_cell.angle_alpha   90.00
_cell.angle_beta   90.00
_cell.angle_gamma   90.00
#
_symmetry.space_group_name_H-M   'P 1'
#
loop_
_entity.id
_entity.type
_entity.pdbx_description
1 polymer ?
#
loop_
_entity_poly.entity_id
_entity_poly.type
_entity_poly.pdbx_seq_one_letter_code
_entity_poly.pdbx_strand_id
1 'polypeptide(L)'
;MPFITEEIWQSVAPTIGKGGDTIMLSELPQPDHDQIDTDAIADIEWLKQVIVGVRNIRGEMNISPAKKLAVLLNNGDEQDKRRFEQNRQFLIALAKLDSITWLDEGSEIPMSATQLAGKMEVLVPMAGLIDK
;
A
#
# COMPACT_ATOMS: atom_id res chain seq x y z
N MET A 1 18.82 -6.47 -20.31
CA MET A 1 19.10 -7.87 -19.92
C MET A 1 18.38 -8.79 -20.89
N PRO A 2 18.90 -9.02 -22.11
CA PRO A 2 18.12 -9.64 -23.20
C PRO A 2 17.71 -11.09 -22.93
N PHE A 3 18.57 -11.89 -22.31
CA PHE A 3 18.32 -13.32 -22.08
C PHE A 3 17.25 -13.60 -21.03
N ILE A 4 17.30 -12.90 -19.88
CA ILE A 4 16.30 -13.11 -18.81
C ILE A 4 14.92 -12.58 -19.20
N THR A 5 14.86 -11.48 -19.96
CA THR A 5 13.57 -10.96 -20.46
C THR A 5 12.96 -11.91 -21.48
N GLU A 6 13.77 -12.57 -22.31
CA GLU A 6 13.32 -13.61 -23.25
C GLU A 6 12.73 -14.81 -22.51
N GLU A 7 13.45 -15.37 -21.53
CA GLU A 7 13.01 -16.54 -20.75
C GLU A 7 11.67 -16.29 -20.03
N ILE A 8 11.54 -15.12 -19.37
CA ILE A 8 10.31 -14.72 -18.71
C ILE A 8 9.19 -14.54 -19.74
N TRP A 9 9.46 -13.89 -20.87
CA TRP A 9 8.44 -13.64 -21.89
C TRP A 9 7.91 -14.94 -22.51
N GLN A 10 8.79 -15.89 -22.85
CA GLN A 10 8.39 -17.21 -23.36
C GLN A 10 7.51 -17.97 -22.36
N SER A 11 7.71 -17.75 -21.06
CA SER A 11 6.91 -18.37 -20.00
C SER A 11 5.55 -17.70 -19.80
N VAL A 12 5.48 -16.36 -19.90
CA VAL A 12 4.28 -15.58 -19.55
C VAL A 12 3.41 -15.26 -20.76
N ALA A 13 3.97 -14.93 -21.91
CA ALA A 13 3.22 -14.51 -23.10
C ALA A 13 2.10 -15.50 -23.50
N PRO A 14 2.32 -16.83 -23.49
CA PRO A 14 1.26 -17.79 -23.82
C PRO A 14 0.05 -17.72 -22.89
N THR A 15 0.25 -17.37 -21.61
CA THR A 15 -0.83 -17.29 -20.60
C THR A 15 -1.81 -16.14 -20.87
N ILE A 16 -1.40 -15.14 -21.66
CA ILE A 16 -2.20 -13.98 -22.04
C ILE A 16 -2.53 -13.97 -23.54
N GLY A 17 -2.40 -15.11 -24.22
CA GLY A 17 -2.68 -15.26 -25.64
C GLY A 17 -1.71 -14.51 -26.57
N LYS A 18 -0.53 -14.15 -26.07
CA LYS A 18 0.58 -13.61 -26.86
C LYS A 18 1.63 -14.69 -27.13
N GLY A 19 2.55 -14.44 -28.05
CA GLY A 19 3.64 -15.38 -28.35
C GLY A 19 4.45 -14.98 -29.58
N GLY A 20 5.37 -15.85 -29.98
CA GLY A 20 6.32 -15.63 -31.07
C GLY A 20 7.66 -16.29 -30.76
N ASP A 21 8.55 -16.34 -31.74
CA ASP A 21 9.84 -17.05 -31.60
C ASP A 21 10.80 -16.34 -30.63
N THR A 22 10.68 -15.02 -30.49
CA THR A 22 11.48 -14.22 -29.56
C THR A 22 10.81 -12.88 -29.24
N ILE A 23 10.96 -12.40 -28.01
CA ILE A 23 10.50 -11.05 -27.63
C ILE A 23 11.20 -9.96 -28.46
N MET A 24 12.40 -10.24 -28.97
CA MET A 24 13.21 -9.27 -29.73
C MET A 24 12.54 -8.84 -31.05
N LEU A 25 11.65 -9.68 -31.59
CA LEU A 25 10.89 -9.38 -32.81
C LEU A 25 9.46 -8.90 -32.53
N SER A 26 9.07 -8.80 -31.26
CA SER A 26 7.74 -8.34 -30.87
C SER A 26 7.59 -6.83 -31.10
N GLU A 27 6.36 -6.40 -31.38
CA GLU A 27 6.04 -4.99 -31.49
C GLU A 27 6.31 -4.26 -30.18
N LEU A 28 6.93 -3.08 -30.28
CA LEU A 28 7.15 -2.22 -29.13
C LEU A 28 5.79 -1.71 -28.61
N PRO A 29 5.48 -1.86 -27.31
CA PRO A 29 4.23 -1.39 -26.74
C PRO A 29 4.02 0.09 -27.03
N GLN A 30 2.82 0.44 -27.50
CA GLN A 30 2.40 1.82 -27.67
C GLN A 30 1.55 2.24 -26.46
N PRO A 31 1.72 3.47 -25.96
CA PRO A 31 0.89 3.96 -24.87
C PRO A 31 -0.56 4.07 -25.33
N ASP A 32 -1.46 3.48 -24.55
CA ASP A 32 -2.89 3.72 -24.67
C ASP A 32 -3.28 4.77 -23.63
N HIS A 33 -3.47 6.00 -24.10
CA HIS A 33 -3.77 7.13 -23.22
C HIS A 33 -5.16 7.01 -22.56
N ASP A 34 -6.07 6.23 -23.15
CA ASP A 34 -7.41 6.02 -22.58
C ASP A 34 -7.38 5.09 -21.36
N GLN A 35 -6.29 4.33 -21.18
CA GLN A 35 -6.07 3.47 -20.01
C GLN A 35 -5.28 4.17 -18.88
N ILE A 36 -4.91 5.44 -19.03
CA ILE A 36 -4.25 6.20 -17.97
C ILE A 36 -5.31 6.69 -16.98
N ASP A 37 -5.36 6.05 -15.82
CA ASP A 37 -6.26 6.42 -14.73
C ASP A 37 -5.50 7.20 -13.64
N THR A 38 -5.69 8.52 -13.62
CA THR A 38 -5.02 9.40 -12.63
C THR A 38 -5.55 9.19 -11.22
N ASP A 39 -6.82 8.80 -11.07
CA ASP A 39 -7.43 8.59 -9.75
C ASP A 39 -6.91 7.28 -9.15
N ALA A 40 -6.79 6.21 -9.95
CA ALA A 40 -6.18 4.96 -9.51
C ALA A 40 -4.71 5.15 -9.10
N ILE A 41 -3.94 5.94 -9.86
CA ILE A 41 -2.55 6.28 -9.49
C ILE A 41 -2.52 6.99 -8.13
N ALA A 42 -3.39 7.98 -7.92
CA ALA A 42 -3.45 8.73 -6.67
C ALA A 42 -3.88 7.84 -5.49
N ASP A 43 -4.83 6.92 -5.70
CA ASP A 43 -5.30 5.98 -4.69
C ASP A 43 -4.21 4.99 -4.27
N ILE A 44 -3.42 4.48 -5.23
CA ILE A 44 -2.26 3.63 -4.95
C ILE A 44 -1.14 4.40 -4.24
N GLU A 45 -0.90 5.66 -4.61
CA GLU A 45 0.12 6.46 -3.94
C GLU A 45 -0.25 6.76 -2.49
N TRP A 46 -1.52 7.06 -2.23
CA TRP A 46 -2.06 7.17 -0.87
C TRP A 46 -1.88 5.87 -0.07
N LEU A 47 -2.21 4.71 -0.67
CA LEU A 47 -2.02 3.41 -0.03
C LEU A 47 -0.57 3.19 0.39
N LYS A 48 0.39 3.50 -0.50
CA LYS A 48 1.81 3.40 -0.20
C LYS A 48 2.21 4.31 0.95
N GLN A 49 1.72 5.55 0.99
CA GLN A 49 2.03 6.48 2.08
C GLN A 49 1.60 5.92 3.44
N VAL A 50 0.40 5.35 3.54
CA VAL A 50 -0.07 4.72 4.78
C VAL A 50 0.81 3.52 5.15
N ILE A 51 1.12 2.63 4.21
CA ILE A 51 1.95 1.44 4.45
C ILE A 51 3.37 1.83 4.88
N VAL A 52 3.94 2.85 4.25
CA VAL A 52 5.27 3.38 4.60
C VAL A 52 5.24 4.03 5.98
N GLY A 53 4.19 4.80 6.31
CA GLY A 53 4.00 5.36 7.64
C GLY A 53 4.00 4.28 8.74
N VAL A 54 3.26 3.19 8.55
CA VAL A 54 3.29 2.04 9.46
C VAL A 54 4.68 1.42 9.54
N ARG A 55 5.38 1.26 8.41
CA ARG A 55 6.75 0.72 8.38
C ARG A 55 7.74 1.60 9.13
N ASN A 56 7.64 2.92 9.01
CA ASN A 56 8.49 3.86 9.71
C ASN A 56 8.27 3.77 11.22
N ILE A 57 7.01 3.76 11.68
CA ILE A 57 6.69 3.57 13.11
C ILE A 57 7.31 2.27 13.63
N ARG A 58 7.21 1.17 12.86
CA ARG A 58 7.85 -0.10 13.26
C ARG A 58 9.36 0.05 13.44
N GLY A 59 10.04 0.74 12.52
CA GLY A 59 11.48 0.96 12.60
C GLY A 59 11.87 1.82 13.80
N GLU A 60 11.18 2.95 14.00
CA GLU A 60 11.41 3.90 15.10
C GLU A 60 11.20 3.25 16.47
N MET A 61 10.19 2.38 16.57
CA MET A 61 9.81 1.70 17.81
C MET A 61 10.45 0.31 17.96
N ASN A 62 11.34 -0.09 17.06
CA ASN A 62 12.00 -1.40 17.03
C ASN A 62 11.01 -2.60 17.10
N ILE A 63 9.88 -2.48 16.40
CA ILE A 63 8.83 -3.51 16.34
C ILE A 63 9.13 -4.50 15.22
N SER A 64 9.11 -5.80 15.55
CA SER A 64 9.28 -6.87 14.57
C SER A 64 8.30 -6.75 13.38
N PRO A 65 8.76 -6.90 12.13
CA PRO A 65 7.89 -6.94 10.95
C PRO A 65 6.83 -8.06 10.98
N ALA A 66 7.05 -9.11 11.77
CA ALA A 66 6.11 -10.23 11.89
C ALA A 66 4.94 -9.95 12.85
N LYS A 67 5.12 -9.03 13.82
CA LYS A 67 4.09 -8.69 14.80
C LYS A 67 2.95 -7.94 14.11
N LYS A 68 1.71 -8.38 14.30
CA LYS A 68 0.55 -7.65 13.79
C LYS A 68 0.25 -6.43 14.67
N LEU A 69 -0.20 -5.35 14.04
CA LEU A 69 -0.48 -4.07 14.71
C LEU A 69 -1.94 -3.66 14.53
N ALA A 70 -2.51 -3.00 15.54
CA ALA A 70 -3.71 -2.19 15.38
C ALA A 70 -3.30 -0.79 14.92
N VAL A 71 -3.97 -0.26 13.91
CA VAL A 71 -3.73 1.10 13.37
C VAL A 71 -5.03 1.90 13.43
N LEU A 72 -4.92 3.16 13.81
CA LEU A 72 -6.00 4.13 13.73
C LEU A 72 -5.65 5.19 12.68
N LEU A 73 -6.63 5.63 11.91
CA LEU A 73 -6.51 6.74 10.97
C LEU A 73 -7.35 7.91 11.48
N ASN A 74 -6.77 9.11 11.45
CA ASN A 74 -7.42 10.32 11.94
C ASN A 74 -7.09 11.54 11.06
N ASN A 75 -7.86 12.62 11.18
CA ASN A 75 -7.58 13.90 10.53
C ASN A 75 -7.41 13.83 8.99
N GLY A 76 -8.06 12.85 8.35
CA GLY A 76 -8.13 12.74 6.90
C GLY A 76 -9.41 13.33 6.33
N ASP A 77 -9.42 13.59 5.03
CA ASP A 77 -10.59 14.13 4.32
C ASP A 77 -11.52 13.03 3.76
N GLU A 78 -12.56 13.43 3.03
CA GLU A 78 -13.50 12.48 2.42
C GLU A 78 -12.85 11.57 1.35
N GLN A 79 -11.82 12.05 0.65
CA GLN A 79 -11.10 11.22 -0.31
C GLN A 79 -10.24 10.18 0.40
N ASP A 80 -9.58 10.56 1.49
CA ASP A 80 -8.84 9.64 2.34
C ASP A 80 -9.77 8.56 2.90
N LYS A 81 -10.97 8.94 3.37
CA LYS A 81 -11.97 7.99 3.85
C LYS A 81 -12.48 7.06 2.75
N ARG A 82 -12.75 7.58 1.54
CA ARG A 82 -13.11 6.75 0.37
C ARG A 82 -12.01 5.72 0.07
N ARG A 83 -10.76 6.17 0.01
CA ARG A 83 -9.59 5.31 -0.27
C ARG A 83 -9.41 4.25 0.79
N PHE A 84 -9.58 4.62 2.05
CA PHE A 84 -9.55 3.69 3.18
C PHE A 84 -10.58 2.58 3.01
N GLU A 85 -11.86 2.92 2.78
CA GLU A 85 -12.93 1.94 2.65
C GLU A 85 -12.71 0.99 1.47
N GLN A 86 -12.28 1.51 0.32
CA GLN A 86 -12.04 0.72 -0.89
C GLN A 86 -10.81 -0.21 -0.76
N ASN A 87 -9.84 0.15 0.08
CA ASN A 87 -8.55 -0.54 0.13
C ASN A 87 -8.22 -1.18 1.50
N ARG A 88 -9.18 -1.22 2.41
CA ARG A 88 -8.99 -1.70 3.79
C ARG A 88 -8.31 -3.05 3.87
N GLN A 89 -8.71 -4.01 3.03
CA GLN A 89 -8.14 -5.35 3.01
C GLN A 89 -6.67 -5.35 2.57
N PHE A 90 -6.31 -4.53 1.58
CA PHE A 90 -4.93 -4.38 1.12
C PHE A 90 -4.05 -3.76 2.20
N LEU A 91 -4.54 -2.73 2.90
CA LEU A 91 -3.83 -2.14 4.03
C LEU A 91 -3.53 -3.18 5.11
N ILE A 92 -4.53 -3.99 5.50
CA ILE A 92 -4.36 -5.05 6.50
C ILE A 92 -3.29 -6.06 6.06
N ALA A 93 -3.37 -6.52 4.82
CA ALA A 93 -2.47 -7.54 4.29
C ALA A 93 -1.04 -7.02 4.12
N LEU A 94 -0.87 -5.86 3.47
CA LEU A 94 0.43 -5.32 3.06
C LEU A 94 1.19 -4.64 4.20
N ALA A 95 0.50 -4.07 5.20
CA ALA A 95 1.12 -3.47 6.38
C ALA A 95 1.20 -4.41 7.60
N LYS A 96 0.76 -5.67 7.44
CA LYS A 96 0.72 -6.71 8.50
C LYS A 96 -0.05 -6.23 9.73
N LEU A 97 -1.32 -5.90 9.54
CA LEU A 97 -2.18 -5.37 10.61
C LEU A 97 -3.10 -6.46 11.16
N ASP A 98 -3.48 -6.32 12.44
CA ASP A 98 -4.65 -7.03 13.00
C ASP A 98 -5.92 -6.26 12.68
N SER A 99 -5.87 -4.93 12.81
CA SER A 99 -6.99 -4.04 12.51
C SER A 99 -6.50 -2.70 11.98
N ILE A 100 -7.37 -2.08 11.21
CA ILE A 100 -7.25 -0.67 10.84
C ILE A 100 -8.64 -0.03 10.96
N THR A 101 -8.70 1.11 11.63
CA THR A 101 -9.96 1.78 11.99
C THR A 101 -9.86 3.26 11.68
N TRP A 102 -10.89 3.80 11.03
CA TRP A 102 -11.06 5.23 10.85
C TRP A 102 -11.69 5.84 12.12
N LEU A 103 -11.09 6.89 12.67
CA LEU A 103 -11.64 7.61 13.81
C LEU A 103 -12.58 8.72 13.34
N ASP A 104 -13.70 8.88 14.04
CA ASP A 104 -14.62 10.01 13.83
C ASP A 104 -14.04 11.28 14.46
N GLU A 105 -14.42 12.45 13.94
CA GLU A 105 -13.99 13.74 14.48
C GLU A 105 -14.29 13.86 15.98
N GLY A 106 -13.28 14.27 16.75
CA GLY A 106 -13.38 14.43 18.20
C GLY A 106 -13.28 13.15 19.01
N SER A 107 -13.01 12.00 18.37
CA SER A 107 -12.69 10.76 19.09
C SER A 107 -11.44 10.92 19.95
N GLU A 108 -11.42 10.30 21.13
CA GLU A 108 -10.21 10.25 21.95
C GLU A 108 -9.13 9.41 21.27
N ILE A 109 -7.96 10.02 21.07
CA ILE A 109 -6.80 9.36 20.50
C ILE A 109 -5.96 8.78 21.66
N PRO A 110 -5.79 7.45 21.75
CA PRO A 110 -4.94 6.86 22.77
C PRO A 110 -3.48 7.27 22.52
N MET A 111 -2.62 7.15 23.55
CA MET A 111 -1.18 7.39 23.40
C MET A 111 -0.61 6.49 22.30
N SER A 112 -0.19 7.12 21.20
CA SER A 112 0.17 6.44 19.95
C SER A 112 1.46 7.00 19.38
N ALA A 113 2.18 6.17 18.64
CA ALA A 113 3.18 6.66 17.69
C ALA A 113 2.45 7.17 16.44
N THR A 114 2.89 8.30 15.91
CA THR A 114 2.19 9.02 14.83
C THR A 114 3.10 9.23 13.64
N GLN A 115 2.60 8.95 12.44
CA GLN A 115 3.19 9.36 11.18
C GLN A 115 2.15 10.08 10.32
N LEU A 116 2.58 10.95 9.43
CA LEU A 116 1.69 11.68 8.53
C LEU A 116 1.65 11.03 7.14
N ALA A 117 0.44 10.93 6.59
CA ALA A 117 0.17 10.65 5.19
C ALA A 117 -0.57 11.88 4.62
N GLY A 118 0.18 12.87 4.14
CA GLY A 118 -0.36 14.19 3.84
C GLY A 118 -0.77 14.91 5.13
N LYS A 119 -2.08 15.20 5.28
CA LYS A 119 -2.66 15.77 6.51
C LYS A 119 -3.24 14.71 7.45
N MET A 120 -3.52 13.51 6.93
CA MET A 120 -4.05 12.39 7.70
C MET A 120 -2.96 11.82 8.61
N GLU A 121 -3.35 11.46 9.81
CA GLU A 121 -2.50 10.82 10.81
C GLU A 121 -2.68 9.30 10.77
N VAL A 122 -1.56 8.60 10.71
CA VAL A 122 -1.47 7.15 10.89
C VAL A 122 -0.95 6.89 12.29
N LEU A 123 -1.78 6.27 13.12
CA LEU A 123 -1.57 6.14 14.55
C LEU A 123 -1.42 4.66 14.92
N VAL A 124 -0.37 4.32 15.66
CA VAL A 124 -0.21 2.98 16.25
C VAL A 124 -0.29 3.12 17.77
N PRO A 125 -1.37 2.64 18.41
CA PRO A 125 -1.51 2.68 19.86
C PRO A 125 -0.37 1.93 20.54
N MET A 126 0.24 2.57 21.54
CA MET A 126 1.42 2.03 22.25
C MET A 126 1.04 0.94 23.27
N ALA A 127 -0.24 0.88 23.63
CA ALA A 127 -0.77 -0.14 24.54
C ALA A 127 -0.58 -1.55 23.94
N GLY A 128 0.18 -2.42 24.62
CA GLY A 128 0.50 -3.77 24.17
C GLY A 128 1.76 -3.90 23.30
N LEU A 129 2.48 -2.79 23.06
CA LEU A 129 3.75 -2.78 22.32
C LEU A 129 4.98 -2.59 23.21
N ILE A 130 4.82 -1.92 24.36
CA ILE A 130 5.87 -1.74 25.35
C ILE A 130 5.73 -2.86 26.40
N ASP A 131 6.73 -3.75 26.48
CA ASP A 131 6.91 -4.59 27.66
C ASP A 131 7.27 -3.68 28.85
N LYS A 132 6.56 -3.84 29.97
CA LYS A 132 6.91 -3.16 31.23
C LYS A 132 8.24 -3.67 31.77
#